data_AF-A0A0G0KVY5-F1
#
_entry.id   AF-A0A0G0KVY5-F1
#
_cell.length_a   1.000
_cell.length_b   1.000
_cell.length_c   1.000
_cell.angle_alpha   90.00
_cell.angle_beta   90.00
_cell.angle_gamma   90.00
#
_symmetry.space_group_name_H-M   'P 1'
#
loop_
_entity.id
_entity.type
_entity.pdbx_description
1 polymer ?
#
loop_
_entity_poly.entity_id
_entity_poly.type
_entity_poly.pdbx_seq_one_letter_code
_entity_poly.pdbx_strand_id
1 'polypeptide(L)'
;MFIGEYNYSIDIKGRVAIPAKFRVALSKGAVVTRGLDNCLFVYSKTEWTILAEKLSSLPISQANTRAFSRLMLAGAMDVKIDRQGRIIIPDYLKKYAGMKKRAIIAGLYNRLEVWDEDKWNEYKTKTEKNSNEIAENLSALGV
;
A
#
# COMPACT_ATOMS: atom_id res chain seq x y z
N MET A 1 -8.84 3.88 -11.00
CA MET A 1 -7.47 4.42 -11.01
C MET A 1 -7.23 5.23 -9.74
N PHE A 2 -6.12 4.97 -9.06
CA PHE A 2 -5.71 5.67 -7.85
C PHE A 2 -4.54 6.61 -8.13
N ILE A 3 -4.71 7.93 -8.00
CA ILE A 3 -3.63 8.91 -8.22
C ILE A 3 -3.74 10.03 -7.19
N GLY A 4 -2.60 10.48 -6.66
CA GLY A 4 -2.48 11.63 -5.76
C GLY A 4 -2.10 11.24 -4.33
N GLU A 5 -1.72 12.25 -3.54
CA GLU A 5 -1.24 12.14 -2.16
C GLU A 5 -2.23 12.81 -1.20
N TYR A 6 -2.55 12.18 -0.07
CA TYR A 6 -3.56 12.64 0.88
C TYR A 6 -3.15 12.38 2.32
N ASN A 7 -3.38 13.36 3.21
CA ASN A 7 -2.95 13.30 4.61
C ASN A 7 -4.14 13.10 5.54
N TYR A 8 -4.06 12.13 6.44
CA TYR A 8 -5.10 11.83 7.43
C TYR A 8 -4.53 11.50 8.80
N SER A 9 -5.35 11.66 9.84
CA SER A 9 -5.05 11.10 11.15
C SER A 9 -5.48 9.64 11.25
N ILE A 10 -4.76 8.88 12.08
CA ILE A 10 -5.13 7.52 12.49
C ILE A 10 -5.90 7.65 13.80
N ASP A 11 -7.10 7.10 13.85
CA ASP A 11 -7.88 7.15 15.09
C ASP A 11 -7.43 6.11 16.13
N ILE A 12 -7.99 6.20 17.34
CA ILE A 12 -7.65 5.33 18.48
C ILE A 12 -7.89 3.85 18.17
N LYS A 13 -8.81 3.53 17.24
CA LYS A 13 -9.13 2.16 16.82
C LYS A 13 -8.28 1.71 15.63
N GLY A 14 -7.27 2.49 15.22
CA GLY A 14 -6.41 2.20 14.07
C GLY A 14 -7.13 2.39 12.73
N ARG A 15 -8.20 3.19 12.66
CA ARG A 15 -8.90 3.44 11.40
C ARG A 15 -8.31 4.66 10.69
N VAL A 16 -8.23 4.57 9.38
CA VAL A 16 -7.72 5.63 8.49
C VAL A 16 -8.76 5.96 7.44
N ALA A 17 -8.97 7.24 7.18
CA ALA A 17 -9.89 7.70 6.15
C ALA A 17 -9.36 7.40 4.75
N ILE A 18 -10.27 6.98 3.86
CA ILE A 18 -10.01 6.83 2.44
C ILE A 18 -10.51 8.08 1.71
N PRO A 19 -9.70 8.70 0.82
CA PRO A 19 -10.13 9.80 -0.03
C PRO A 19 -11.45 9.49 -0.74
N ALA A 20 -12.39 10.44 -0.73
CA ALA A 20 -13.75 10.22 -1.24
C ALA A 20 -13.78 9.63 -2.66
N LYS A 21 -12.89 10.12 -3.55
CA LYS A 21 -12.77 9.66 -4.94
C LYS A 21 -12.35 8.19 -5.09
N PHE A 22 -11.73 7.59 -4.07
CA PHE A 22 -11.28 6.19 -4.09
C PHE A 22 -12.31 5.22 -3.51
N ARG A 23 -13.30 5.72 -2.76
CA ARG A 23 -14.26 4.88 -2.02
C ARG A 23 -15.09 3.99 -2.93
N VAL A 24 -15.51 4.50 -4.10
CA VAL A 24 -16.29 3.73 -5.08
C VAL A 24 -15.51 2.51 -5.56
N ALA A 25 -14.22 2.67 -5.86
CA ALA A 25 -13.36 1.58 -6.32
C ALA A 25 -13.10 0.49 -5.26
N LEU A 26 -13.27 0.82 -3.98
CA LEU A 26 -13.07 -0.08 -2.84
C LEU A 26 -14.41 -0.53 -2.20
N SER A 27 -15.54 -0.15 -2.78
CA SER A 27 -16.89 -0.39 -2.22
C SER A 27 -17.24 -1.87 -2.11
N LYS A 28 -16.73 -2.70 -3.03
CA LYS A 28 -16.90 -4.17 -3.03
C LYS A 28 -15.98 -4.89 -2.03
N GLY A 29 -15.20 -4.14 -1.26
CA GLY A 29 -14.16 -4.64 -0.37
C GLY A 29 -12.76 -4.29 -0.86
N ALA A 30 -11.84 -4.30 0.08
CA ALA A 30 -10.43 -4.02 -0.14
C ALA A 30 -9.57 -5.04 0.61
N VAL A 31 -8.30 -5.13 0.21
CA VAL A 31 -7.32 -5.94 0.91
C VAL A 31 -6.15 -5.04 1.30
N VAL A 32 -5.80 -5.05 2.58
CA VAL A 32 -4.59 -4.39 3.07
C VAL A 32 -3.51 -5.43 3.30
N THR A 33 -2.28 -5.14 2.88
CA THR A 33 -1.13 -6.01 3.11
C THR A 33 0.15 -5.20 3.32
N ARG A 34 1.25 -5.87 3.64
CA ARG A 34 2.59 -5.29 3.71
C ARG A 34 3.00 -4.79 2.33
N GLY A 35 3.48 -3.56 2.27
CA GLY A 35 4.14 -2.99 1.10
C GLY A 35 5.66 -3.08 1.20
N LEU A 36 6.33 -2.63 0.15
CA LEU A 36 7.76 -2.36 0.17
C LEU A 36 8.04 -1.10 1.02
N ASP A 37 9.31 -0.87 1.37
CA ASP A 37 9.74 0.34 2.10
C ASP A 37 9.03 0.56 3.46
N ASN A 38 8.53 -0.51 4.07
CA ASN A 38 7.75 -0.49 5.32
C ASN A 38 6.48 0.39 5.24
N CYS A 39 5.83 0.44 4.07
CA CYS A 39 4.47 0.96 3.95
C CYS A 39 3.45 -0.19 3.90
N LEU A 40 2.15 0.14 3.80
CA LEU A 40 1.10 -0.84 3.54
C LEU A 40 0.53 -0.62 2.15
N PHE A 41 0.16 -1.70 1.46
CA PHE A 41 -0.60 -1.61 0.22
C PHE A 41 -2.07 -1.86 0.50
N VAL A 42 -2.94 -1.11 -0.17
CA VAL A 42 -4.39 -1.33 -0.21
C VAL A 42 -4.82 -1.53 -1.66
N TYR A 43 -5.39 -2.69 -1.92
CA TYR A 43 -5.92 -3.07 -3.22
C TYR A 43 -7.45 -3.11 -3.19
N SER A 44 -8.08 -2.85 -4.34
CA SER A 44 -9.44 -3.34 -4.55
C SER A 44 -9.42 -4.87 -4.57
N LYS A 45 -10.56 -5.52 -4.29
CA LYS A 45 -10.66 -6.97 -4.42
C LYS A 45 -10.23 -7.49 -5.80
N THR A 46 -10.61 -6.79 -6.87
CA THR A 46 -10.23 -7.16 -8.25
C THR A 46 -8.72 -7.17 -8.46
N GLU A 47 -8.04 -6.08 -8.08
CA GLU A 47 -6.57 -5.97 -8.24
C GLU A 47 -5.84 -6.96 -7.33
N TRP A 48 -6.35 -7.19 -6.12
CA TRP A 48 -5.80 -8.18 -5.21
C TRP A 48 -5.86 -9.59 -5.80
N THR A 49 -6.99 -10.00 -6.37
CA THR A 49 -7.13 -11.33 -6.99
C THR A 49 -6.07 -11.53 -8.07
N ILE A 50 -5.90 -10.55 -8.97
CA ILE A 50 -4.89 -10.61 -10.04
C ILE A 50 -3.47 -10.77 -9.46
N LEU A 51 -3.12 -10.00 -8.42
CA LEU A 51 -1.81 -10.10 -7.79
C LEU A 51 -1.63 -11.43 -7.03
N ALA A 52 -2.64 -11.86 -6.28
CA ALA A 52 -2.59 -13.07 -5.47
C ALA A 52 -2.43 -14.31 -6.34
N GLU A 53 -3.14 -14.39 -7.48
CA GLU A 53 -2.98 -15.45 -8.46
C GLU A 53 -1.54 -15.50 -8.99
N LYS A 54 -0.98 -14.35 -9.40
CA LYS A 54 0.42 -14.25 -9.84
C LYS A 54 1.40 -14.69 -8.77
N LEU A 55 1.20 -14.31 -7.51
CA LEU A 55 2.08 -14.68 -6.40
C LEU A 55 1.97 -16.17 -6.06
N SER A 56 0.79 -16.76 -6.22
CA SER A 56 0.53 -18.17 -5.96
C SER A 56 1.13 -19.10 -7.02
N SER A 57 1.31 -18.60 -8.25
CA SER A 57 1.89 -19.37 -9.36
C SER A 57 3.42 -19.31 -9.43
N LEU A 58 4.07 -18.50 -8.57
CA LEU A 58 5.52 -18.40 -8.59
C LEU A 58 6.21 -19.70 -8.12
N PRO A 59 7.41 -20.03 -8.63
CA PRO A 59 8.10 -21.28 -8.29
C PRO A 59 8.41 -21.43 -6.80
N ILE A 60 7.82 -22.46 -6.18
CA ILE A 60 8.06 -22.77 -4.76
C ILE A 60 9.49 -23.24 -4.48
N SER A 61 10.28 -23.61 -5.49
CA SER A 61 11.68 -24.03 -5.32
C SER A 61 12.61 -22.86 -4.99
N GLN A 62 12.27 -21.64 -5.41
CA GLN A 62 13.11 -20.45 -5.22
C GLN A 62 12.86 -19.78 -3.86
N ALA A 63 13.93 -19.58 -3.08
CA ALA A 63 13.81 -19.04 -1.72
C ALA A 63 13.21 -17.62 -1.67
N ASN A 64 13.68 -16.72 -2.55
CA ASN A 64 13.22 -15.33 -2.61
C ASN A 64 11.73 -15.25 -2.99
N THR A 65 11.31 -16.07 -3.94
CA THR A 65 9.90 -16.22 -4.33
C THR A 65 9.02 -16.61 -3.15
N ARG A 66 9.38 -17.69 -2.43
CA ARG A 66 8.62 -18.11 -1.25
C ARG A 66 8.57 -17.01 -0.18
N ALA A 67 9.69 -16.33 0.05
CA ALA A 67 9.79 -15.26 1.04
C ALA A 67 8.85 -14.10 0.68
N PHE A 68 8.85 -13.67 -0.59
CA PHE A 68 8.00 -12.58 -1.05
C PHE A 68 6.51 -12.95 -1.02
N SER A 69 6.13 -14.14 -1.49
CA SER A 69 4.73 -14.61 -1.40
C SER A 69 4.26 -14.69 0.05
N ARG A 70 5.10 -15.13 1.00
CA ARG A 70 4.76 -15.11 2.43
C ARG A 70 4.61 -13.69 2.97
N LEU A 71 5.51 -12.77 2.62
CA LEU A 71 5.44 -11.38 3.04
C LEU A 71 4.11 -10.73 2.63
N MET A 72 3.71 -10.94 1.37
CA MET A 72 2.53 -10.33 0.78
C MET A 72 1.23 -11.06 1.14
N LEU A 73 1.17 -12.39 1.01
CA LEU A 73 -0.07 -13.15 1.18
C LEU A 73 -0.39 -13.41 2.66
N ALA A 74 0.61 -13.81 3.47
CA ALA A 74 0.38 -14.03 4.90
C ALA A 74 0.22 -12.69 5.67
N GLY A 75 0.69 -11.58 5.09
CA GLY A 75 0.47 -10.24 5.60
C GLY A 75 -0.91 -9.66 5.26
N ALA A 76 -1.67 -10.27 4.35
CA ALA A 76 -2.89 -9.69 3.83
C ALA A 76 -4.10 -9.86 4.76
N MET A 77 -4.98 -8.86 4.77
CA MET A 77 -6.25 -8.87 5.49
C MET A 77 -7.35 -8.22 4.66
N ASP A 78 -8.50 -8.86 4.64
CA ASP A 78 -9.72 -8.29 4.07
C ASP A 78 -10.25 -7.16 4.95
N VAL A 79 -10.52 -6.02 4.33
CA VAL A 79 -11.08 -4.85 5.00
C VAL A 79 -12.25 -4.28 4.21
N LYS A 80 -13.16 -3.62 4.94
CA LYS A 80 -14.32 -2.93 4.36
C LYS A 80 -14.26 -1.46 4.73
N ILE A 81 -14.75 -0.63 3.81
CA ILE A 81 -14.97 0.78 4.09
C ILE A 81 -16.20 0.91 4.99
N ASP A 82 -16.03 1.55 6.15
CA ASP A 82 -17.12 1.85 7.06
C ASP A 82 -18.03 2.97 6.52
N ARG A 83 -19.15 3.24 7.20
CA ARG A 83 -20.10 4.30 6.80
C ARG A 83 -19.48 5.71 6.75
N GLN A 84 -18.34 5.93 7.41
CA GLN A 84 -17.63 7.21 7.42
C GLN A 84 -16.52 7.28 6.36
N GLY A 85 -16.36 6.23 5.55
CA GLY A 85 -15.34 6.20 4.51
C GLY A 85 -13.95 5.81 5.03
N ARG A 86 -13.85 5.06 6.13
CA ARG A 86 -12.57 4.62 6.72
C ARG A 86 -12.36 3.11 6.59
N ILE A 87 -11.11 2.68 6.60
CA ILE A 87 -10.74 1.27 6.78
C ILE A 87 -10.03 1.10 8.12
N ILE A 88 -10.15 -0.09 8.71
CA ILE A 88 -9.35 -0.48 9.88
C ILE A 88 -8.00 -1.03 9.42
N ILE A 89 -6.91 -0.57 10.03
CA ILE A 89 -5.58 -1.14 9.83
C ILE A 89 -5.28 -2.08 11.01
N PRO A 90 -5.16 -3.41 10.77
CA PRO A 90 -4.80 -4.37 11.81
C PRO A 90 -3.51 -4.01 12.55
N ASP A 91 -3.44 -4.32 13.84
CA ASP A 91 -2.30 -3.93 14.69
C ASP A 91 -0.95 -4.44 14.19
N TYR A 92 -0.90 -5.66 13.65
CA TYR A 92 0.33 -6.23 13.11
C TYR A 92 0.83 -5.47 11.86
N LEU A 93 -0.07 -4.87 11.08
CA LEU A 93 0.26 -4.04 9.93
C LEU A 93 0.67 -2.64 10.36
N LYS A 94 0.01 -2.05 11.36
CA LYS A 94 0.47 -0.80 11.97
C LYS A 94 1.89 -0.95 12.52
N LYS A 95 2.17 -2.06 13.22
CA LYS A 95 3.50 -2.36 13.77
C LYS A 95 4.54 -2.50 12.64
N TYR A 96 4.22 -3.27 11.60
CA TYR A 96 5.10 -3.43 10.44
C TYR A 96 5.44 -2.07 9.78
N ALA A 97 4.41 -1.27 9.49
CA ALA A 97 4.60 0.02 8.84
C ALA A 97 5.11 1.12 9.79
N GLY A 98 5.22 0.84 11.09
CA GLY A 98 5.62 1.81 12.11
C GLY A 98 4.67 3.00 12.20
N MET A 99 3.37 2.79 11.98
CA MET A 99 2.36 3.83 11.96
C MET A 99 2.13 4.42 13.35
N LYS A 100 2.14 5.74 13.46
CA LYS A 100 1.89 6.47 14.72
C LYS A 100 0.52 7.16 14.71
N LYS A 101 0.49 8.45 14.39
CA LYS A 101 -0.70 9.32 14.51
C LYS A 101 -1.24 9.81 13.18
N ARG A 102 -0.37 9.93 12.18
CA ARG A 102 -0.71 10.49 10.87
C ARG A 102 -0.30 9.51 9.78
N ALA A 103 -1.15 9.43 8.77
CA ALA A 103 -0.98 8.55 7.64
C ALA A 103 -1.06 9.32 6.34
N ILE A 104 -0.22 8.93 5.39
CA ILE A 104 -0.27 9.39 4.00
C ILE A 104 -0.91 8.28 3.16
N ILE A 105 -1.90 8.65 2.35
CA ILE A 105 -2.50 7.80 1.35
C ILE A 105 -1.98 8.24 -0.02
N ALA A 106 -1.11 7.44 -0.62
CA ALA A 106 -0.55 7.71 -1.95
C ALA A 106 -1.19 6.76 -2.98
N GLY A 107 -1.73 7.30 -4.07
CA GLY A 107 -2.29 6.52 -5.17
C GLY A 107 -1.28 6.22 -6.25
N LEU A 108 -1.05 4.94 -6.53
CA LEU A 108 -0.10 4.44 -7.53
C LEU A 108 -0.81 3.56 -8.57
N TYR A 109 -1.77 4.16 -9.26
CA TYR A 109 -2.61 3.60 -10.33
C TYR A 109 -3.49 2.41 -9.92
N ASN A 110 -2.88 1.25 -9.64
CA ASN A 110 -3.54 -0.01 -9.32
C ASN A 110 -3.72 -0.25 -7.81
N ARG A 111 -2.97 0.47 -6.97
CA ARG A 111 -3.04 0.37 -5.51
C ARG A 111 -3.03 1.73 -4.84
N LEU A 112 -3.43 1.74 -3.58
CA LEU A 112 -3.06 2.78 -2.64
C LEU A 112 -1.90 2.28 -1.78
N GLU A 113 -1.04 3.19 -1.37
CA GLU A 113 -0.07 2.97 -0.32
C GLU A 113 -0.47 3.77 0.92
N VAL A 114 -0.27 3.19 2.09
CA VAL A 114 -0.52 3.80 3.39
C VAL A 114 0.80 3.86 4.14
N TRP A 115 1.25 5.08 4.40
CA TRP A 115 2.53 5.35 5.05
C TRP A 115 2.32 6.03 6.39
N ASP A 116 3.27 5.84 7.31
CA ASP A 116 3.49 6.81 8.38
C ASP A 116 4.02 8.12 7.78
N GLU A 117 3.51 9.27 8.23
CA GLU A 117 3.86 10.58 7.66
C GLU A 117 5.35 10.90 7.75
N ASP A 118 6.01 10.59 8.88
CA ASP A 118 7.44 10.87 9.05
C ASP A 118 8.26 10.06 8.04
N LYS A 119 7.95 8.78 7.90
CA LYS A 119 8.62 7.86 6.96
C LYS A 119 8.41 8.25 5.51
N TRP A 120 7.19 8.67 5.16
CA TRP A 120 6.89 9.16 3.82
C TRP A 120 7.71 10.40 3.48
N ASN A 121 7.79 11.37 4.40
CA ASN A 121 8.55 12.60 4.18
C ASN A 121 10.05 12.33 4.04
N GLU A 122 10.60 11.39 4.82
CA GLU A 122 11.98 10.93 4.68
C GLU A 122 12.22 10.29 3.29
N TYR A 123 11.37 9.34 2.91
CA TYR A 123 11.42 8.67 1.62
C TYR A 123 11.32 9.67 0.45
N LYS A 124 10.35 10.58 0.53
CA LYS A 124 10.07 11.60 -0.49
C LYS A 124 11.24 12.55 -0.64
N THR A 125 11.77 13.08 0.46
CA THR A 125 12.93 13.99 0.44
C THR A 125 14.15 13.31 -0.19
N LYS A 126 14.40 12.03 0.12
CA LYS A 126 15.50 11.27 -0.47
C LYS A 126 15.29 11.03 -1.97
N THR A 127 14.07 10.67 -2.36
CA THR A 127 13.73 10.32 -3.75
C THR A 127 13.70 11.56 -4.65
N GLU A 128 13.15 12.67 -4.18
CA GLU A 128 13.08 13.94 -4.93
C GLU A 128 14.48 14.51 -5.20
N LYS A 129 15.43 14.36 -4.27
CA LYS A 129 16.83 14.75 -4.49
C LYS A 129 17.50 13.99 -5.64
N ASN A 130 17.07 12.74 -5.87
CA ASN A 130 17.65 11.84 -6.86
C ASN A 130 16.74 11.69 -8.10
N SER A 131 15.72 12.54 -8.27
CA SER A 131 14.67 12.32 -9.28
C SER A 131 15.21 12.26 -10.71
N ASN A 132 16.23 13.08 -11.02
CA ASN A 132 16.84 13.11 -12.34
C ASN A 132 17.59 11.81 -12.66
N GLU A 133 18.42 11.33 -11.74
CA GLU A 133 19.14 10.06 -11.88
C GLU A 133 18.17 8.88 -11.98
N ILE A 134 17.09 8.91 -11.20
CA ILE A 134 16.04 7.89 -11.29
C ILE A 134 15.39 7.91 -12.68
N ALA A 135 15.04 9.09 -13.19
CA ALA A 135 14.43 9.22 -14.52
C ALA A 135 15.38 8.76 -15.64
N GLU A 136 16.66 9.09 -15.57
CA GLU A 136 17.67 8.63 -16.53
C GLU A 136 17.77 7.09 -16.57
N ASN A 137 17.78 6.45 -15.40
CA ASN A 137 17.81 4.99 -15.30
C ASN A 137 16.51 4.34 -15.80
N LEU A 138 15.37 5.03 -15.73
CA LEU A 138 14.08 4.54 -16.24
C LEU A 138 13.97 4.60 -17.75
N SER A 139 14.72 5.48 -18.42
CA SER A 139 14.77 5.53 -19.89
C SER A 139 15.19 4.19 -20.49
N ALA A 140 16.07 3.46 -19.81
CA ALA A 140 16.49 2.10 -20.20
C ALA A 140 15.36 1.06 -20.13
N LEU A 141 14.28 1.35 -19.40
CA LEU A 141 13.08 0.50 -19.28
C LEU A 141 11.92 0.96 -20.18
N GLY A 142 12.15 1.97 -21.04
CA GLY A 142 11.17 2.46 -22.01
C GLY A 142 10.09 3.38 -21.44
N VAL A 143 10.38 4.03 -20.30
CA VAL A 143 9.54 5.07 -19.67
C VAL A 143 10.28 6.40 -19.67
#